data_AF-A0A1W6B8Q1-F1
#
_entry.id   AF-A0A1W6B8Q1-F1
#
_cell.length_a   1.000
_cell.length_b   1.000
_cell.length_c   1.000
_cell.angle_alpha   90.00
_cell.angle_beta   90.00
_cell.angle_gamma   90.00
#
_symmetry.space_group_name_H-M   'P 1'
#
loop_
_entity.id
_entity.type
_entity.pdbx_description
1 polymer ?
#
loop_
_entity_poly.entity_id
_entity_poly.type
_entity_poly.pdbx_seq_one_letter_code
_entity_poly.pdbx_strand_id
1 'polypeptide(L)'
;MSQVTSGQGLDDQRSIIERFLEDNAEKFTGEPTYITDEGISAYKDANIAESSALGIFLRDVKEHRIGFGSALIVTSLDRLSRRNAWSENTIQFIVNSDVVVFDISTGLVLKKDDSFTKIHMEIILSRSHNESLMKSIRAKTAWENKVLKAVEKGEVLSNKLPRWLENIDNKYALKPEKAEEIRQIFDWYIHGYSTGQIVKMLNNGSRLVTISKLLRDRRLIGEHKRVNGQILPNVYPIVVDEEKFTIVQNLINSNKANVGSSPESLLDNIQEVQEIFKLTEEGLSTGQIVRKLKNGWTTVNVLRVLRDGEVVTKEIIDNLTFKRVQERLTKKGIAKRVRKDITRSENDVITNLFAPVLHCGLCGGRVALHYNHLKTKYISCRTREEKKTCTAKGVQYIHLEENILSTIRKVNFSALMNSDGNKNFSGEAKKAELLSLRAEEQRYIDAIKERELQKKRKSFELQAGLSDVRDAIEELAKEIANNNTLEVLPNFNFDMSKALDPENLEIRAAIKKEIKQVVRTINYIRFDKYISVEMKYFTDVLRHVLIIKNKGGELVANIAIQDHGDIITYETPSFVLVEDKENRVCSIDDKYKVTVQDYGLLLNYMQGIADQKIVDYMIANMSQILRNN
;
A
#
# COMPACT_ATOMS: atom_id res chain seq x y z
N MET A 1 -22.72 32.74 -19.52
CA MET A 1 -22.93 33.99 -18.77
C MET A 1 -24.19 33.84 -17.92
N SER A 2 -24.10 34.33 -16.69
CA SER A 2 -25.16 34.54 -15.68
C SER A 2 -26.11 33.38 -15.36
N GLN A 3 -25.69 32.53 -14.42
CA GLN A 3 -26.60 31.69 -13.65
C GLN A 3 -27.32 32.58 -12.62
N VAL A 4 -28.64 32.47 -12.63
CA VAL A 4 -29.63 33.35 -12.02
C VAL A 4 -29.48 33.44 -10.50
N THR A 5 -29.57 34.68 -10.03
CA THR A 5 -29.52 35.16 -8.66
C THR A 5 -30.53 34.44 -7.76
N SER A 6 -30.04 33.92 -6.65
CA SER A 6 -30.73 33.18 -5.59
C SER A 6 -31.64 34.06 -4.70
N GLY A 7 -32.51 34.87 -5.32
CA GLY A 7 -33.41 35.81 -4.62
C GLY A 7 -34.91 35.58 -4.85
N GLN A 8 -35.32 35.09 -6.02
CA GLN A 8 -36.75 35.06 -6.39
C GLN A 8 -37.62 34.03 -5.64
N GLY A 9 -37.04 32.94 -5.13
CA GLY A 9 -37.84 31.83 -4.56
C GLY A 9 -38.34 32.01 -3.12
N LEU A 10 -37.84 33.01 -2.37
CA LEU A 10 -38.29 33.30 -0.99
C LEU A 10 -39.48 34.26 -0.99
N ASP A 11 -39.46 35.27 -1.87
CA ASP A 11 -40.55 36.22 -2.06
C ASP A 11 -41.84 35.53 -2.56
N ASP A 12 -41.71 34.51 -3.42
CA ASP A 12 -42.84 33.70 -3.90
C ASP A 12 -43.52 32.89 -2.78
N GLN A 13 -42.73 32.35 -1.83
CA GLN A 13 -43.28 31.52 -0.74
C GLN A 13 -44.02 32.37 0.29
N ARG A 14 -43.50 33.55 0.60
CA ARG A 14 -44.11 34.49 1.53
C ARG A 14 -45.46 34.99 0.99
N SER A 15 -45.50 35.35 -0.30
CA SER A 15 -46.73 35.78 -0.98
C SER A 15 -47.83 34.71 -0.96
N ILE A 16 -47.46 33.43 -1.07
CA ILE A 16 -48.42 32.30 -1.00
C ILE A 16 -48.98 32.12 0.42
N ILE A 17 -48.13 32.26 1.44
CA ILE A 17 -48.56 32.14 2.85
C ILE A 17 -49.45 33.31 3.25
N GLU A 18 -49.09 34.54 2.87
CA GLU A 18 -49.87 35.75 3.14
C GLU A 18 -51.27 35.65 2.51
N ARG A 19 -51.36 35.21 1.25
CA ARG A 19 -52.65 34.96 0.59
C ARG A 19 -53.48 33.87 1.30
N PHE A 20 -52.85 32.79 1.75
CA PHE A 20 -53.54 31.73 2.49
C PHE A 20 -54.07 32.21 3.85
N LEU A 21 -53.33 33.10 4.53
CA LEU A 21 -53.75 33.73 5.78
C LEU A 21 -54.93 34.69 5.57
N GLU A 22 -54.92 35.47 4.49
CA GLU A 22 -56.05 36.34 4.10
C GLU A 22 -57.31 35.52 3.81
N ASP A 23 -57.19 34.45 3.03
CA ASP A 23 -58.30 33.56 2.68
C ASP A 23 -58.87 32.77 3.89
N ASN A 24 -58.11 32.68 4.99
CA ASN A 24 -58.49 31.94 6.20
C ASN A 24 -58.45 32.81 7.46
N ALA A 25 -58.67 34.12 7.33
CA ALA A 25 -58.56 35.09 8.43
C ALA A 25 -59.44 34.74 9.64
N GLU A 26 -60.56 34.03 9.45
CA GLU A 26 -61.44 33.59 10.54
C GLU A 26 -60.84 32.48 11.43
N LYS A 27 -59.79 31.79 10.99
CA LYS A 27 -59.19 30.64 11.68
C LYS A 27 -57.94 30.99 12.50
N PHE A 28 -57.39 32.19 12.34
CA PHE A 28 -56.14 32.62 12.97
C PHE A 28 -56.34 33.96 13.68
N THR A 29 -56.02 34.04 14.97
CA THR A 29 -56.28 35.21 15.82
C THR A 29 -55.01 35.91 16.33
N GLY A 30 -53.82 35.45 15.93
CA GLY A 30 -52.52 35.97 16.38
C GLY A 30 -51.64 36.54 15.26
N GLU A 31 -50.62 37.33 15.63
CA GLU A 31 -49.63 37.85 14.67
C GLU A 31 -48.75 36.71 14.11
N PRO A 32 -48.60 36.60 12.77
CA PRO A 32 -47.81 35.54 12.16
C PRO A 32 -46.31 35.76 12.40
N THR A 33 -45.64 34.75 12.95
CA THR A 33 -44.17 34.73 13.06
C THR A 33 -43.59 33.98 11.87
N TYR A 34 -42.77 34.66 11.07
CA TYR A 34 -42.12 34.07 9.90
C TYR A 34 -40.76 33.49 10.28
N ILE A 35 -40.56 32.21 10.00
CA ILE A 35 -39.29 31.50 10.22
C ILE A 35 -38.65 31.26 8.85
N THR A 36 -37.52 31.89 8.58
CA THR A 36 -36.75 31.73 7.33
C THR A 36 -35.36 31.18 7.63
N ASP A 37 -34.89 30.25 6.81
CA ASP A 37 -33.52 29.70 6.89
C ASP A 37 -32.73 30.19 5.67
N GLU A 38 -31.72 31.03 5.90
CA GLU A 38 -30.86 31.55 4.84
C GLU A 38 -29.90 30.47 4.35
N GLY A 39 -30.31 29.73 3.33
CA GLY A 39 -29.42 29.25 2.27
C GLY A 39 -28.15 28.49 2.69
N ILE A 40 -28.13 27.78 3.81
CA ILE A 40 -27.00 26.89 4.13
C ILE A 40 -27.15 25.66 3.23
N SER A 41 -26.13 25.43 2.40
CA SER A 41 -26.12 24.36 1.41
C SER A 41 -26.58 23.04 2.01
N ALA A 42 -27.65 22.47 1.46
CA ALA A 42 -28.33 21.22 1.85
C ALA A 42 -27.49 19.94 1.68
N TYR A 43 -26.18 20.00 1.95
CA TYR A 43 -25.20 18.92 1.74
C TYR A 43 -24.53 18.44 3.03
N LYS A 44 -24.70 19.15 4.16
CA LYS A 44 -24.29 18.72 5.50
C LYS A 44 -25.42 19.04 6.47
N ASP A 45 -25.59 18.26 7.53
CA ASP A 45 -26.69 18.28 8.52
C ASP A 45 -26.85 19.59 9.35
N ALA A 46 -26.53 20.75 8.77
CA ALA A 46 -26.54 22.06 9.42
C ALA A 46 -27.94 22.65 9.63
N ASN A 47 -28.95 22.22 8.87
CA ASN A 47 -30.33 22.73 8.96
C ASN A 47 -31.11 22.21 10.20
N ILE A 48 -30.48 21.31 10.99
CA ILE A 48 -31.08 20.70 12.19
C ILE A 48 -30.22 20.99 13.44
N ALA A 49 -29.14 21.76 13.30
CA ALA A 49 -28.37 22.21 14.46
C ALA A 49 -29.28 22.97 15.44
N GLU A 50 -29.04 22.90 16.75
CA GLU A 50 -29.80 23.65 17.77
C GLU A 50 -29.79 25.17 17.53
N SER A 51 -28.85 25.65 16.70
CA SER A 51 -28.71 27.04 16.26
C SER A 51 -29.48 27.39 14.98
N SER A 52 -30.11 26.43 14.31
CA SER A 52 -30.91 26.65 13.10
C SER A 52 -32.31 27.16 13.45
N ALA A 53 -32.94 27.91 12.54
CA ALA A 53 -34.27 28.48 12.76
C ALA A 53 -35.34 27.40 13.04
N LEU A 54 -35.22 26.24 12.38
CA LEU A 54 -36.06 25.06 12.63
C LEU A 54 -35.72 24.38 13.97
N GLY A 55 -34.44 24.32 14.35
CA GLY A 55 -34.00 23.78 15.65
C GLY A 55 -34.52 24.58 16.84
N ILE A 56 -34.53 25.91 16.74
CA ILE A 56 -35.11 26.81 17.75
C ILE A 56 -36.61 26.55 17.89
N PHE A 57 -37.34 26.46 16.77
CA PHE A 57 -38.77 26.13 16.77
C PHE A 57 -39.06 24.78 17.44
N LEU A 58 -38.30 23.74 17.13
CA LEU A 58 -38.48 22.42 17.74
C LEU A 58 -38.18 22.42 19.24
N ARG A 59 -37.21 23.22 19.69
CA ARG A 59 -36.96 23.42 21.12
C ARG A 59 -38.11 24.15 21.80
N ASP A 60 -38.65 25.20 21.18
CA ASP A 60 -39.77 25.97 21.74
C ASP A 60 -41.07 25.15 21.84
N VAL A 61 -41.29 24.23 20.90
CA VAL A 61 -42.36 23.22 20.98
C VAL A 61 -42.09 22.23 22.13
N LYS A 62 -40.85 21.73 22.26
CA LYS A 62 -40.47 20.80 23.34
C LYS A 62 -40.57 21.43 24.73
N GLU A 63 -40.23 22.71 24.85
CA GLU A 63 -40.34 23.50 26.09
C GLU A 63 -41.77 23.99 26.35
N HIS A 64 -42.76 23.58 25.55
CA HIS A 64 -44.17 23.98 25.65
C HIS A 64 -44.41 25.51 25.57
N ARG A 65 -43.47 26.26 24.98
CA ARG A 65 -43.66 27.69 24.68
C ARG A 65 -44.59 27.89 23.49
N ILE A 66 -44.53 26.97 22.53
CA ILE A 66 -45.43 26.87 21.38
C ILE A 66 -46.21 25.56 21.55
N GLY A 67 -47.44 25.67 22.03
CA GLY A 67 -48.32 24.55 22.32
C GLY A 67 -49.78 24.86 21.98
N PHE A 68 -50.68 24.04 22.53
CA PHE A 68 -52.14 24.03 22.33
C PHE A 68 -52.74 25.31 21.69
N GLY A 69 -53.28 25.17 20.47
CA GLY A 69 -53.89 26.28 19.71
C GLY A 69 -52.96 26.96 18.70
N SER A 70 -51.69 26.55 18.65
CA SER A 70 -50.72 27.04 17.64
C SER A 70 -50.86 26.29 16.31
N ALA A 71 -50.57 26.98 15.20
CA ALA A 71 -50.57 26.40 13.87
C ALA A 71 -49.24 26.62 13.15
N LEU A 72 -48.71 25.57 12.52
CA LEU A 72 -47.54 25.63 11.64
C LEU A 72 -48.01 25.59 10.18
N ILE A 73 -47.73 26.65 9.42
CA ILE A 73 -48.11 26.73 8.01
C ILE A 73 -46.85 26.53 7.15
N VAL A 74 -46.90 25.54 6.27
CA VAL A 74 -45.82 25.25 5.32
C VAL A 74 -46.35 25.26 3.89
N THR A 75 -45.53 25.76 2.96
CA THR A 75 -45.88 25.74 1.54
C THR A 75 -45.96 24.33 0.99
N SER A 76 -45.09 23.42 1.48
CA SER A 76 -45.16 22.00 1.16
C SER A 76 -44.47 21.11 2.20
N LEU A 77 -45.09 19.99 2.58
CA LEU A 77 -44.52 19.03 3.55
C LEU A 77 -43.25 18.34 3.03
N ASP A 78 -43.01 18.35 1.71
CA ASP A 78 -41.78 17.81 1.13
C ASP A 78 -40.53 18.64 1.48
N ARG A 79 -40.69 19.92 1.84
CA ARG A 79 -39.56 20.77 2.26
C ARG A 79 -39.05 20.41 3.65
N LEU A 80 -39.95 19.96 4.53
CA LEU A 80 -39.60 19.53 5.89
C LEU A 80 -38.98 18.12 5.92
N SER A 81 -39.29 17.28 4.93
CA SER A 81 -38.97 15.84 4.93
C SER A 81 -37.77 15.43 4.07
N ARG A 82 -37.11 16.37 3.38
CA ARG A 82 -36.26 16.08 2.22
C ARG A 82 -35.00 15.23 2.43
N ARG A 83 -34.56 14.87 3.65
CA ARG A 83 -33.36 14.01 3.83
C ARG A 83 -33.26 13.02 5.00
N ASN A 84 -34.11 13.01 6.02
CA ASN A 84 -33.92 12.08 7.15
C ASN A 84 -35.15 11.23 7.47
N ALA A 85 -34.91 9.94 7.79
CA ALA A 85 -35.87 9.02 8.42
C ALA A 85 -36.46 9.55 9.74
N TRP A 86 -35.87 10.63 10.28
CA TRP A 86 -36.33 11.36 11.46
C TRP A 86 -37.40 12.42 11.15
N SER A 87 -37.63 12.80 9.89
CA SER A 87 -38.59 13.88 9.56
C SER A 87 -40.05 13.50 9.82
N GLU A 88 -40.38 12.22 9.67
CA GLU A 88 -41.68 11.67 10.09
C GLU A 88 -41.86 11.80 11.60
N ASN A 89 -40.85 11.42 12.39
CA ASN A 89 -40.86 11.58 13.84
C ASN A 89 -40.97 13.06 14.25
N THR A 90 -40.36 13.98 13.52
CA THR A 90 -40.43 15.42 13.79
C THR A 90 -41.83 15.98 13.56
N ILE A 91 -42.48 15.65 12.43
CA ILE A 91 -43.86 16.09 12.16
C ILE A 91 -44.81 15.45 13.17
N GLN A 92 -44.62 14.16 13.46
CA GLN A 92 -45.42 13.46 14.46
C GLN A 92 -45.22 14.06 15.85
N PHE A 93 -44.01 14.49 16.20
CA PHE A 93 -43.73 15.20 17.45
C PHE A 93 -44.47 16.53 17.54
N ILE A 94 -44.46 17.33 16.48
CA ILE A 94 -45.19 18.62 16.41
C ILE A 94 -46.69 18.40 16.58
N VAL A 95 -47.27 17.46 15.83
CA VAL A 95 -48.71 17.14 15.90
C VAL A 95 -49.09 16.55 17.27
N ASN A 96 -48.25 15.69 17.85
CA ASN A 96 -48.47 15.15 19.20
C ASN A 96 -48.42 16.22 20.30
N SER A 97 -47.77 17.35 20.04
CA SER A 97 -47.65 18.52 20.92
C SER A 97 -48.84 19.49 20.76
N ASP A 98 -49.94 19.04 20.14
CA ASP A 98 -51.18 19.78 19.91
C ASP A 98 -51.03 21.01 18.99
N VAL A 99 -50.04 20.98 18.09
CA VAL A 99 -49.83 21.98 17.03
C VAL A 99 -50.43 21.47 15.72
N VAL A 100 -51.27 22.29 15.07
CA VAL A 100 -51.90 21.94 13.78
C VAL A 100 -50.95 22.28 12.65
N VAL A 101 -50.66 21.34 11.74
CA VAL A 101 -49.77 21.59 10.59
C VAL A 101 -50.58 21.73 9.30
N PHE A 102 -50.46 22.86 8.61
CA PHE A 102 -51.12 23.15 7.34
C PHE A 102 -50.13 23.02 6.19
N ASP A 103 -50.46 22.18 5.21
CA ASP A 103 -49.77 22.09 3.92
C ASP A 103 -50.57 22.79 2.83
N ILE A 104 -50.06 23.92 2.33
CA ILE A 104 -50.73 24.71 1.29
C ILE A 104 -50.74 23.95 -0.05
N SER A 105 -49.68 23.22 -0.40
CA SER A 105 -49.54 22.55 -1.70
C SER A 105 -50.53 21.41 -1.89
N THR A 106 -50.88 20.72 -0.81
CA THR A 106 -51.80 19.56 -0.83
C THR A 106 -53.16 19.88 -0.22
N GLY A 107 -53.32 21.06 0.42
CA GLY A 107 -54.53 21.45 1.14
C GLY A 107 -54.77 20.64 2.42
N LEU A 108 -53.73 19.96 2.92
CA LEU A 108 -53.85 18.98 3.99
C LEU A 108 -53.61 19.61 5.37
N VAL A 109 -54.42 19.22 6.36
CA VAL A 109 -54.39 19.78 7.72
C VAL A 109 -54.16 18.66 8.74
N LEU A 110 -52.92 18.53 9.22
CA LEU A 110 -52.53 17.53 10.20
C LEU A 110 -52.99 17.93 11.60
N LYS A 111 -53.80 17.04 12.20
CA LYS A 111 -54.27 17.15 13.59
C LYS A 111 -54.06 15.81 14.30
N LYS A 112 -53.86 15.87 15.62
CA LYS A 112 -53.62 14.70 16.47
C LYS A 112 -54.78 13.70 16.48
N ASP A 113 -56.00 14.21 16.37
CA ASP A 113 -57.22 13.42 16.50
C ASP A 113 -57.67 12.75 15.19
N ASP A 114 -56.94 12.97 14.09
CA ASP A 114 -57.31 12.47 12.77
C ASP A 114 -56.32 11.41 12.25
N SER A 115 -56.66 10.14 12.47
CA SER A 115 -55.90 8.99 12.00
C SER A 115 -55.85 8.88 10.46
N PHE A 116 -56.84 9.43 9.75
CA PHE A 116 -56.90 9.39 8.28
C PHE A 116 -55.86 10.35 7.67
N THR A 117 -55.68 11.50 8.29
CA THR A 117 -54.71 12.49 7.83
C THR A 117 -53.25 12.02 8.04
N LYS A 118 -52.99 11.18 9.04
CA LYS A 118 -51.68 10.50 9.20
C LYS A 118 -51.35 9.58 8.02
N ILE A 119 -52.31 8.78 7.57
CA ILE A 119 -52.12 7.88 6.41
C ILE A 119 -51.86 8.69 5.14
N HIS A 120 -52.61 9.78 4.93
CA HIS A 120 -52.37 10.68 3.79
C HIS A 120 -50.97 11.30 3.81
N MET A 121 -50.48 11.72 4.97
CA MET A 121 -49.11 12.19 5.13
C MET A 121 -48.09 11.10 4.76
N GLU A 122 -48.24 9.88 5.25
CA GLU A 122 -47.34 8.75 4.91
C GLU A 122 -47.31 8.48 3.39
N ILE A 123 -48.46 8.55 2.72
CA ILE A 123 -48.56 8.39 1.26
C ILE A 123 -47.83 9.53 0.53
N ILE A 124 -47.99 10.78 0.96
CA ILE A 124 -47.34 11.95 0.35
C ILE A 124 -45.81 11.84 0.51
N LEU A 125 -45.34 11.47 1.71
CA LEU A 125 -43.92 11.26 1.99
C LEU A 125 -43.34 10.10 1.16
N SER A 126 -44.09 9.00 1.05
CA SER A 126 -43.73 7.84 0.22
C SER A 126 -43.64 8.20 -1.27
N ARG A 127 -44.51 9.07 -1.79
CA ARG A 127 -44.44 9.56 -3.18
C ARG A 127 -43.18 10.36 -3.47
N SER A 128 -42.76 11.23 -2.55
CA SER A 128 -41.50 12.00 -2.69
C SER A 128 -40.27 11.07 -2.72
N HIS A 129 -40.28 10.03 -1.89
CA HIS A 129 -39.24 9.00 -1.87
C HIS A 129 -39.24 8.19 -3.19
N ASN A 130 -40.43 7.78 -3.65
CA ASN A 130 -40.61 7.05 -4.90
C ASN A 130 -40.25 7.88 -6.14
N GLU A 131 -40.51 9.18 -6.16
CA GLU A 131 -40.13 10.04 -7.28
C GLU A 131 -38.60 10.17 -7.39
N SER A 132 -37.90 10.24 -6.26
CA SER A 132 -36.43 10.22 -6.21
C SER A 132 -35.86 8.88 -6.69
N LEU A 133 -36.48 7.77 -6.26
CA LEU A 133 -36.14 6.43 -6.74
C LEU A 133 -36.41 6.29 -8.25
N MET A 134 -37.53 6.79 -8.74
CA MET A 134 -37.91 6.74 -10.15
C MET A 134 -37.06 7.66 -11.03
N LYS A 135 -36.61 8.82 -10.53
CA LYS A 135 -35.58 9.64 -11.22
C LYS A 135 -34.26 8.86 -11.34
N SER A 136 -33.87 8.10 -10.32
CA SER A 136 -32.70 7.22 -10.36
C SER A 136 -32.88 6.06 -11.37
N ILE A 137 -34.03 5.39 -11.35
CA ILE A 137 -34.36 4.30 -12.29
C ILE A 137 -34.41 4.83 -13.73
N ARG A 138 -35.12 5.93 -14.00
CA ARG A 138 -35.20 6.54 -15.32
C ARG A 138 -33.83 7.02 -15.83
N ALA A 139 -33.00 7.58 -14.95
CA ALA A 139 -31.64 7.96 -15.32
C ALA A 139 -30.79 6.72 -15.69
N LYS A 140 -30.94 5.60 -14.98
CA LYS A 140 -30.27 4.33 -15.30
C LYS A 140 -30.75 3.75 -16.63
N THR A 141 -32.05 3.67 -16.86
CA THR A 141 -32.62 3.15 -18.13
C THR A 141 -32.25 4.02 -19.32
N ALA A 142 -32.29 5.35 -19.17
CA ALA A 142 -31.85 6.28 -20.22
C ALA A 142 -30.34 6.14 -20.51
N TRP A 143 -29.53 5.85 -19.49
CA TRP A 143 -28.11 5.57 -19.64
C TRP A 143 -27.87 4.24 -20.36
N GLU A 144 -28.59 3.19 -20.00
CA GLU A 144 -28.51 1.87 -20.65
C GLU A 144 -28.83 1.94 -22.14
N ASN A 145 -29.88 2.66 -22.51
CA ASN A 145 -30.25 2.88 -23.92
C ASN A 145 -29.18 3.66 -24.69
N LYS A 146 -28.47 4.60 -24.06
CA LYS A 146 -27.32 5.29 -24.69
C LYS A 146 -26.13 4.36 -24.88
N VAL A 147 -25.88 3.44 -23.95
CA VAL A 147 -24.81 2.44 -24.09
C VAL A 147 -25.09 1.44 -25.21
N LEU A 148 -26.34 0.98 -25.35
CA LEU A 148 -26.72 0.11 -26.46
C LEU A 148 -26.51 0.79 -27.82
N LYS A 149 -26.92 2.06 -27.96
CA LYS A 149 -26.68 2.84 -29.18
C LYS A 149 -25.20 3.08 -29.47
N ALA A 150 -24.39 3.28 -28.43
CA ALA A 150 -22.94 3.44 -28.57
C ALA A 150 -22.26 2.16 -29.09
N VAL A 151 -22.73 0.98 -28.68
CA VAL A 151 -22.18 -0.32 -29.11
C VAL A 151 -22.61 -0.66 -30.53
N GLU A 152 -23.89 -0.43 -30.89
CA GLU A 152 -24.41 -0.81 -32.21
C GLU A 152 -24.06 0.19 -33.32
N LYS A 153 -24.05 1.49 -33.02
CA LYS A 153 -23.91 2.56 -34.02
C LYS A 153 -22.66 3.41 -33.86
N GLY A 154 -21.88 3.22 -32.78
CA GLY A 154 -20.70 4.04 -32.47
C GLY A 154 -21.03 5.46 -32.01
N GLU A 155 -22.25 5.71 -31.51
CA GLU A 155 -22.69 7.03 -31.05
C GLU A 155 -21.98 7.46 -29.75
N VAL A 156 -21.67 8.75 -29.63
CA VAL A 156 -20.97 9.31 -28.46
C VAL A 156 -21.85 9.28 -27.20
N LEU A 157 -21.35 8.65 -26.13
CA LEU A 157 -22.06 8.49 -24.85
C LEU A 157 -22.24 9.81 -24.07
N SER A 158 -21.26 10.71 -24.15
CA SER A 158 -21.21 11.93 -23.36
C SER A 158 -20.27 12.97 -23.97
N ASN A 159 -20.64 14.26 -23.87
CA ASN A 159 -19.83 15.40 -24.31
C ASN A 159 -18.62 15.67 -23.40
N LYS A 160 -18.49 15.00 -22.24
CA LYS A 160 -17.25 15.01 -21.44
C LYS A 160 -16.29 13.95 -21.97
N LEU A 161 -15.55 14.33 -23.00
CA LEU A 161 -14.63 13.46 -23.73
C LEU A 161 -13.23 13.45 -23.07
N PRO A 162 -12.57 12.27 -23.01
CA PRO A 162 -11.14 12.20 -22.72
C PRO A 162 -10.30 13.04 -23.69
N ARG A 163 -9.13 13.51 -23.25
CA ARG A 163 -8.30 14.48 -24.00
C ARG A 163 -7.84 13.99 -25.38
N TRP A 164 -7.80 12.69 -25.61
CA TRP A 164 -7.38 12.05 -26.86
C TRP A 164 -8.52 11.76 -27.84
N LEU A 165 -9.77 12.07 -27.46
CA LEU A 165 -10.96 11.89 -28.28
C LEU A 165 -11.55 13.23 -28.68
N GLU A 166 -12.09 13.26 -29.89
CA GLU A 166 -12.96 14.32 -30.37
C GLU A 166 -14.26 13.72 -30.89
N ASN A 167 -15.32 14.54 -30.87
CA ASN A 167 -16.61 14.18 -31.41
C ASN A 167 -16.73 14.82 -32.80
N ILE A 168 -16.69 13.99 -33.84
CA ILE A 168 -16.96 14.39 -35.21
C ILE A 168 -18.24 13.64 -35.62
N ASP A 169 -19.30 14.37 -35.98
CA ASP A 169 -20.58 13.82 -36.44
C ASP A 169 -21.18 12.73 -35.54
N ASN A 170 -21.13 12.97 -34.22
CA ASN A 170 -21.65 12.05 -33.19
C ASN A 170 -20.91 10.70 -33.12
N LYS A 171 -19.69 10.62 -33.64
CA LYS A 171 -18.78 9.48 -33.57
C LYS A 171 -17.48 9.85 -32.87
N TYR A 172 -16.86 8.89 -32.20
CA TYR A 172 -15.54 9.05 -31.59
C TYR A 172 -14.45 9.06 -32.66
N ALA A 173 -13.75 10.19 -32.81
CA ALA A 173 -12.55 10.31 -33.63
C ALA A 173 -11.31 10.52 -32.73
N LEU A 174 -10.15 10.04 -33.19
CA LEU A 174 -8.89 10.15 -32.48
C LEU A 174 -8.16 11.42 -32.89
N LYS A 175 -7.67 12.19 -31.91
CA LYS A 175 -6.73 13.28 -32.18
C LYS A 175 -5.34 12.69 -32.44
N PRO A 176 -4.80 12.77 -33.67
CA PRO A 176 -3.57 12.05 -34.05
C PRO A 176 -2.36 12.46 -33.19
N GLU A 177 -2.21 13.74 -32.89
CA GLU A 177 -1.12 14.26 -32.05
C GLU A 177 -1.11 13.65 -30.63
N LYS A 178 -2.29 13.55 -30.02
CA LYS A 178 -2.44 13.02 -28.65
C LYS A 178 -2.45 11.50 -28.61
N ALA A 179 -2.94 10.85 -29.66
CA ALA A 179 -2.86 9.39 -29.79
C ALA A 179 -1.39 8.94 -29.89
N GLU A 180 -0.56 9.65 -30.65
CA GLU A 180 0.86 9.33 -30.78
C GLU A 180 1.62 9.58 -29.48
N GLU A 181 1.31 10.69 -28.77
CA GLU A 181 1.85 10.95 -27.43
C GLU A 181 1.51 9.79 -26.45
N ILE A 182 0.30 9.25 -26.51
CA ILE A 182 -0.09 8.10 -25.68
C ILE A 182 0.67 6.83 -26.07
N ARG A 183 0.85 6.55 -27.37
CA ARG A 183 1.64 5.40 -27.82
C ARG A 183 3.09 5.49 -27.34
N GLN A 184 3.71 6.67 -27.46
CA GLN A 184 5.05 6.92 -26.94
C GLN A 184 5.14 6.73 -25.43
N ILE A 185 4.13 7.17 -24.66
CA ILE A 185 4.06 6.94 -23.21
C ILE A 185 4.04 5.44 -22.89
N PHE A 186 3.27 4.64 -23.63
CA PHE A 186 3.22 3.19 -23.45
C PHE A 186 4.54 2.53 -23.83
N ASP A 187 5.14 2.92 -24.96
CA ASP A 187 6.43 2.41 -25.37
C ASP A 187 7.51 2.77 -24.35
N TRP A 188 7.58 4.01 -23.86
CA TRP A 188 8.51 4.39 -22.78
C TRP A 188 8.27 3.59 -21.50
N TYR A 189 7.02 3.31 -21.12
CA TYR A 189 6.75 2.48 -19.96
C TYR A 189 7.22 1.02 -20.16
N ILE A 190 7.05 0.47 -21.36
CA ILE A 190 7.54 -0.87 -21.74
C ILE A 190 9.09 -0.92 -21.74
N HIS A 191 9.75 0.16 -22.15
CA HIS A 191 11.21 0.32 -22.07
C HIS A 191 11.72 0.56 -20.64
N GLY A 192 10.84 0.52 -19.64
CA GLY A 192 11.20 0.57 -18.22
C GLY A 192 11.30 1.98 -17.64
N TYR A 193 10.89 3.02 -18.36
CA TYR A 193 10.85 4.38 -17.81
C TYR A 193 9.72 4.51 -16.77
N SER A 194 10.04 5.11 -15.63
CA SER A 194 9.06 5.34 -14.57
C SER A 194 8.04 6.42 -14.98
N THR A 195 6.84 6.38 -14.40
CA THR A 195 5.83 7.43 -14.61
C THR A 195 6.34 8.85 -14.29
N GLY A 196 7.35 8.99 -13.42
CA GLY A 196 8.00 10.26 -13.14
C GLY A 196 8.96 10.73 -14.24
N GLN A 197 9.69 9.80 -14.86
CA GLN A 197 10.57 10.07 -16.00
C GLN A 197 9.76 10.47 -17.24
N ILE A 198 8.66 9.77 -17.50
CA ILE A 198 7.74 10.08 -18.60
C ILE A 198 7.18 11.50 -18.47
N VAL A 199 6.79 11.93 -17.26
CA VAL A 199 6.35 13.32 -17.01
C VAL A 199 7.44 14.34 -17.35
N LYS A 200 8.70 14.07 -16.99
CA LYS A 200 9.83 14.98 -17.27
C LYS A 200 10.16 15.03 -18.76
N MET A 201 10.06 13.90 -19.48
CA MET A 201 10.31 13.84 -20.92
C MET A 201 9.22 14.56 -21.73
N LEU A 202 7.97 14.47 -21.29
CA LEU A 202 6.84 15.14 -21.95
C LEU A 202 6.89 16.66 -21.82
N ASN A 203 7.56 17.22 -20.79
CA ASN A 203 7.74 18.66 -20.54
C ASN A 203 6.46 19.54 -20.69
N ASN A 204 5.26 18.94 -20.59
CA ASN A 204 3.98 19.57 -20.91
C ASN A 204 3.13 19.91 -19.66
N GLY A 205 3.75 19.89 -18.47
CA GLY A 205 3.06 20.16 -17.19
C GLY A 205 2.12 19.04 -16.72
N SER A 206 2.16 17.85 -17.35
CA SER A 206 1.36 16.70 -16.92
C SER A 206 1.74 16.23 -15.52
N ARG A 207 0.74 15.97 -14.66
CA ARG A 207 0.97 15.44 -13.32
C ARG A 207 1.14 13.93 -13.36
N LEU A 208 1.98 13.39 -12.46
CA LEU A 208 2.23 11.95 -12.31
C LEU A 208 0.93 11.12 -12.15
N VAL A 209 -0.04 11.66 -11.41
CA VAL A 209 -1.36 11.03 -11.21
C VAL A 209 -2.13 10.89 -12.53
N THR A 210 -1.97 11.84 -13.45
CA THR A 210 -2.63 11.84 -14.76
C THR A 210 -2.10 10.70 -15.64
N ILE A 211 -0.78 10.53 -15.71
CA ILE A 211 -0.16 9.46 -16.50
C ILE A 211 -0.43 8.08 -15.88
N SER A 212 -0.39 7.97 -14.55
CA SER A 212 -0.72 6.70 -13.86
C SER A 212 -2.18 6.28 -14.05
N LYS A 213 -3.12 7.23 -14.21
CA LYS A 213 -4.52 6.95 -14.57
C LYS A 213 -4.65 6.55 -16.03
N LEU A 214 -3.95 7.25 -16.94
CA LEU A 214 -3.94 6.98 -18.37
C LEU A 214 -3.45 5.56 -18.69
N LEU A 215 -2.32 5.14 -18.09
CA LEU A 215 -1.75 3.80 -18.26
C LEU A 215 -2.69 2.67 -17.79
N ARG A 216 -3.76 2.97 -17.04
CA ARG A 216 -4.77 2.00 -16.56
C ARG A 216 -6.12 2.14 -17.25
N ASP A 217 -6.26 3.08 -18.17
CA ASP A 217 -7.55 3.38 -18.80
C ASP A 217 -7.86 2.37 -19.91
N ARG A 218 -8.76 1.42 -19.62
CA ARG A 218 -9.21 0.39 -20.58
C ARG A 218 -9.96 0.97 -21.79
N ARG A 219 -10.30 2.26 -21.79
CA ARG A 219 -10.83 2.94 -22.98
C ARG A 219 -9.83 3.03 -24.12
N LEU A 220 -8.52 2.92 -23.84
CA LEU A 220 -7.46 2.96 -24.85
C LEU A 220 -7.41 1.71 -25.73
N ILE A 221 -7.93 0.58 -25.23
CA ILE A 221 -8.12 -0.68 -25.97
C ILE A 221 -9.55 -0.85 -26.49
N GLY A 222 -10.36 0.22 -26.46
CA GLY A 222 -11.71 0.22 -27.00
C GLY A 222 -12.82 -0.24 -26.05
N GLU A 223 -12.52 -0.50 -24.77
CA GLU A 223 -13.50 -1.05 -23.82
C GLU A 223 -14.20 0.02 -22.95
N HIS A 224 -15.47 -0.22 -22.62
CA HIS A 224 -16.23 0.56 -21.65
C HIS A 224 -16.67 -0.29 -20.46
N LYS A 225 -16.25 0.10 -19.24
CA LYS A 225 -16.66 -0.55 -17.99
C LYS A 225 -17.95 0.10 -17.44
N ARG A 226 -19.02 -0.69 -17.31
CA ARG A 226 -20.28 -0.29 -16.67
C ARG A 226 -20.16 -0.27 -15.14
N VAL A 227 -21.09 0.44 -14.48
CA VAL A 227 -21.18 0.53 -13.01
C VAL A 227 -21.44 -0.84 -12.35
N ASN A 228 -22.09 -1.76 -13.06
CA ASN A 228 -22.33 -3.14 -12.64
C ASN A 228 -21.12 -4.09 -12.86
N GLY A 229 -19.98 -3.57 -13.35
CA GLY A 229 -18.77 -4.35 -13.59
C GLY A 229 -18.67 -5.02 -14.96
N GLN A 230 -19.72 -4.99 -15.79
CA GLN A 230 -19.70 -5.54 -17.14
C GLN A 230 -18.81 -4.70 -18.08
N ILE A 231 -17.98 -5.38 -18.88
CA ILE A 231 -17.06 -4.75 -19.84
C ILE A 231 -17.67 -4.91 -21.24
N LEU A 232 -17.81 -3.79 -21.96
CA LEU A 232 -18.28 -3.80 -23.35
C LEU A 232 -17.10 -3.50 -24.28
N PRO A 233 -16.76 -4.41 -25.21
CA PRO A 233 -15.73 -4.17 -26.22
C PRO A 233 -16.23 -3.24 -27.34
N ASN A 234 -15.31 -2.66 -28.11
CA ASN A 234 -15.55 -1.86 -29.32
C ASN A 234 -16.40 -0.58 -29.15
N VAL A 235 -16.38 0.04 -27.97
CA VAL A 235 -17.11 1.30 -27.71
C VAL A 235 -16.26 2.54 -28.05
N TYR A 236 -14.93 2.43 -27.92
CA TYR A 236 -13.99 3.51 -28.22
C TYR A 236 -13.01 3.09 -29.32
N PRO A 237 -12.45 4.03 -30.10
CA PRO A 237 -11.41 3.74 -31.07
C PRO A 237 -10.13 3.29 -30.35
N ILE A 238 -9.50 2.22 -30.86
CA ILE A 238 -8.29 1.61 -30.29
C ILE A 238 -7.11 2.55 -30.53
N VAL A 239 -6.40 2.90 -29.45
CA VAL A 239 -5.20 3.76 -29.47
C VAL A 239 -3.93 2.93 -29.29
N VAL A 240 -4.03 1.91 -28.44
CA VAL A 240 -2.94 1.01 -28.05
C VAL A 240 -3.43 -0.42 -28.21
N ASP A 241 -2.59 -1.29 -28.75
CA ASP A 241 -2.91 -2.71 -28.93
C ASP A 241 -3.14 -3.41 -27.57
N GLU A 242 -4.03 -4.39 -27.56
CA GLU A 242 -4.39 -5.15 -26.36
C GLU A 242 -3.18 -5.84 -25.72
N GLU A 243 -2.26 -6.35 -26.56
CA GLU A 243 -1.00 -6.95 -26.11
C GLU A 243 -0.12 -5.94 -25.37
N LYS A 244 0.12 -4.76 -25.96
CA LYS A 244 0.90 -3.68 -25.32
C LYS A 244 0.28 -3.22 -24.01
N PHE A 245 -1.05 -3.09 -23.97
CA PHE A 245 -1.77 -2.70 -22.76
C PHE A 245 -1.62 -3.74 -21.65
N THR A 246 -1.69 -5.02 -21.99
CA THR A 246 -1.55 -6.13 -21.04
C THR A 246 -0.15 -6.19 -20.43
N ILE A 247 0.90 -6.03 -21.25
CA ILE A 247 2.29 -5.93 -20.78
C ILE A 247 2.43 -4.80 -19.75
N VAL A 248 1.88 -3.62 -20.05
CA VAL A 248 1.92 -2.47 -19.13
C VAL A 248 1.13 -2.74 -17.84
N GLN A 249 -0.03 -3.39 -17.87
CA GLN A 249 -0.76 -3.76 -16.64
C GLN A 249 0.04 -4.73 -15.77
N ASN A 250 0.68 -5.73 -16.39
CA ASN A 250 1.51 -6.70 -15.68
C ASN A 250 2.72 -6.01 -15.03
N LEU A 251 3.35 -5.04 -15.72
CA LEU A 251 4.40 -4.20 -15.16
C LEU A 251 3.90 -3.32 -13.99
N ILE A 252 2.67 -2.80 -14.06
CA ILE A 252 2.09 -1.99 -12.97
C ILE A 252 1.75 -2.86 -11.75
N ASN A 253 1.21 -4.05 -11.96
CA ASN A 253 0.77 -4.95 -10.89
C ASN A 253 1.96 -5.60 -10.18
N SER A 254 2.99 -6.02 -10.93
CA SER A 254 4.26 -6.48 -10.36
C SER A 254 4.95 -5.38 -9.52
N ASN A 255 4.88 -4.11 -9.95
CA ASN A 255 5.37 -2.97 -9.16
C ASN A 255 4.53 -2.69 -7.90
N LYS A 256 3.24 -3.06 -7.86
CA LYS A 256 2.36 -2.93 -6.70
C LYS A 256 2.60 -4.04 -5.66
N ALA A 257 2.77 -5.29 -6.10
CA ALA A 257 3.07 -6.42 -5.23
C ALA A 257 4.41 -6.23 -4.47
N ASN A 258 5.34 -5.45 -5.04
CA ASN A 258 6.62 -5.12 -4.43
C ASN A 258 6.57 -3.99 -3.37
N VAL A 259 5.41 -3.37 -3.14
CA VAL A 259 5.20 -2.36 -2.09
C VAL A 259 4.19 -2.92 -1.10
N GLY A 260 4.70 -3.50 -0.01
CA GLY A 260 3.89 -4.14 1.02
C GLY A 260 2.67 -3.32 1.49
N SER A 261 1.59 -4.06 1.67
CA SER A 261 0.39 -3.83 2.46
C SER A 261 0.47 -2.65 3.44
N SER A 262 -0.50 -1.74 3.39
CA SER A 262 -0.61 -0.60 4.31
C SER A 262 -0.90 -1.08 5.74
N PRO A 263 -0.31 -0.48 6.79
CA PRO A 263 -0.74 -0.69 8.17
C PRO A 263 -2.16 -0.16 8.38
N GLU A 264 -3.01 -0.97 9.00
CA GLU A 264 -4.35 -0.60 9.50
C GLU A 264 -4.33 0.68 10.35
N SER A 265 -5.47 1.37 10.35
CA SER A 265 -5.65 2.76 10.77
C SER A 265 -5.23 3.00 12.23
N LEU A 266 -4.09 3.70 12.40
CA LEU A 266 -3.54 4.14 13.68
C LEU A 266 -4.50 5.08 14.48
N LEU A 267 -5.61 5.51 13.88
CA LEU A 267 -6.57 6.43 14.46
C LEU A 267 -7.81 5.73 15.02
N ASP A 268 -7.88 4.41 14.94
CA ASP A 268 -9.06 3.64 15.38
C ASP A 268 -9.18 3.57 16.91
N ASN A 269 -8.06 3.73 17.64
CA ASN A 269 -8.04 3.76 19.10
C ASN A 269 -7.94 5.19 19.65
N ILE A 270 -9.08 5.86 19.71
CA ILE A 270 -9.22 7.28 20.13
C ILE A 270 -8.60 7.55 21.51
N GLN A 271 -8.74 6.62 22.47
CA GLN A 271 -8.22 6.79 23.83
C GLN A 271 -6.69 6.83 23.87
N GLU A 272 -6.02 5.96 23.11
CA GLU A 272 -4.56 5.92 23.04
C GLU A 272 -4.01 7.13 22.29
N VAL A 273 -4.71 7.62 21.27
CA VAL A 273 -4.37 8.87 20.58
C VAL A 273 -4.46 10.06 21.53
N GLN A 274 -5.52 10.16 22.33
CA GLN A 274 -5.66 11.23 23.32
C GLN A 274 -4.57 11.18 24.40
N GLU A 275 -4.23 9.98 24.87
CA GLU A 275 -3.15 9.76 25.83
C GLU A 275 -1.78 10.17 25.26
N ILE A 276 -1.52 9.88 23.97
CA ILE A 276 -0.30 10.29 23.26
C ILE A 276 -0.14 11.83 23.27
N PHE A 277 -1.21 12.58 22.98
CA PHE A 277 -1.17 14.03 22.97
C PHE A 277 -0.96 14.60 24.38
N LYS A 278 -1.67 14.07 25.39
CA LYS A 278 -1.51 14.47 26.80
C LYS A 278 -0.09 14.24 27.31
N LEU A 279 0.48 13.06 27.10
CA LEU A 279 1.85 12.75 27.54
C LEU A 279 2.90 13.61 26.83
N THR A 280 2.62 14.04 25.59
CA THR A 280 3.49 14.98 24.86
C THR A 280 3.39 16.39 25.43
N GLU A 281 2.22 16.83 25.89
CA GLU A 281 2.02 18.08 26.61
C GLU A 281 2.64 18.09 28.01
N GLU A 282 2.71 16.94 28.68
CA GLU A 282 3.49 16.76 29.92
C GLU A 282 5.01 16.81 29.68
N GLY A 283 5.46 16.87 28.42
CA GLY A 283 6.86 17.07 28.05
C GLY A 283 7.67 15.79 27.88
N LEU A 284 7.02 14.62 27.90
CA LEU A 284 7.69 13.34 27.70
C LEU A 284 8.20 13.19 26.25
N SER A 285 9.32 12.51 26.09
CA SER A 285 9.82 12.13 24.76
C SER A 285 9.00 10.99 24.17
N THR A 286 8.95 10.90 22.83
CA THR A 286 8.20 9.85 22.12
C THR A 286 8.66 8.42 22.46
N GLY A 287 9.91 8.24 22.91
CA GLY A 287 10.38 6.96 23.45
C GLY A 287 9.87 6.65 24.86
N GLN A 288 9.64 7.67 25.70
CA GLN A 288 9.02 7.51 27.02
C GLN A 288 7.50 7.27 26.91
N ILE A 289 6.85 7.91 25.93
CA ILE A 289 5.43 7.72 25.63
C ILE A 289 5.14 6.26 25.25
N VAL A 290 5.94 5.70 24.34
CA VAL A 290 5.81 4.28 23.93
C VAL A 290 5.97 3.30 25.10
N ARG A 291 6.78 3.62 26.12
CA ARG A 291 6.94 2.79 27.32
C ARG A 291 5.75 2.86 28.28
N LYS A 292 4.91 3.88 28.17
CA LYS A 292 3.71 4.07 29.00
C LYS A 292 2.43 3.54 28.34
N LEU A 293 2.40 3.46 27.01
CA LEU A 293 1.26 2.95 26.24
C LEU A 293 1.21 1.42 26.23
N LYS A 294 0.03 0.87 25.95
CA LYS A 294 -0.18 -0.57 25.76
C LYS A 294 0.56 -1.10 24.51
N ASN A 295 0.81 -2.41 24.48
CA ASN A 295 1.58 -3.10 23.44
C ASN A 295 1.04 -2.80 22.02
N GLY A 296 1.90 -2.32 21.11
CA GLY A 296 1.57 -2.06 19.70
C GLY A 296 2.05 -0.71 19.16
N TRP A 297 2.35 0.25 20.04
CA TRP A 297 2.83 1.57 19.65
C TRP A 297 4.34 1.60 19.43
N THR A 298 4.77 2.16 18.30
CA THR A 298 6.18 2.45 18.04
C THR A 298 6.41 3.96 18.11
N THR A 299 7.66 4.38 18.33
CA THR A 299 8.02 5.81 18.32
C THR A 299 7.66 6.47 16.99
N VAL A 300 7.66 5.69 15.90
CA VAL A 300 7.27 6.12 14.56
C VAL A 300 5.76 6.32 14.46
N ASN A 301 4.95 5.38 14.98
CA ASN A 301 3.49 5.49 14.95
C ASN A 301 2.98 6.63 15.85
N VAL A 302 3.58 6.81 17.04
CA VAL A 302 3.31 7.96 17.91
C VAL A 302 3.61 9.27 17.19
N LEU A 303 4.74 9.37 16.48
CA LEU A 303 5.07 10.57 15.69
C LEU A 303 4.15 10.79 14.48
N ARG A 304 3.63 9.72 13.87
CA ARG A 304 2.64 9.80 12.79
C ARG A 304 1.34 10.39 13.32
N VAL A 305 0.80 9.83 14.41
CA VAL A 305 -0.42 10.30 15.07
C VAL A 305 -0.29 11.75 15.54
N LEU A 306 0.83 12.12 16.18
CA LEU A 306 1.04 13.49 16.64
C LEU A 306 1.02 14.52 15.49
N ARG A 307 1.32 14.11 14.25
CA ARG A 307 1.39 14.97 13.04
C ARG A 307 0.20 14.81 12.10
N ASP A 308 -0.69 13.85 12.37
CA ASP A 308 -1.82 13.57 11.51
C ASP A 308 -2.90 14.64 11.72
N GLY A 309 -3.19 15.42 10.67
CA GLY A 309 -4.22 16.46 10.73
C GLY A 309 -5.64 15.87 10.88
N GLU A 310 -5.81 14.57 10.63
CA GLU A 310 -7.09 13.90 10.80
C GLU A 310 -7.55 13.83 12.26
N VAL A 311 -6.64 13.97 13.25
CA VAL A 311 -7.02 13.99 14.67
C VAL A 311 -7.86 15.22 15.04
N VAL A 312 -7.68 16.33 14.31
CA VAL A 312 -8.47 17.56 14.50
C VAL A 312 -9.77 17.48 13.70
N THR A 313 -9.72 16.94 12.48
CA THR A 313 -10.93 16.83 11.64
C THR A 313 -11.90 15.76 12.14
N LYS A 314 -11.43 14.76 12.88
CA LYS A 314 -12.23 13.74 13.56
C LYS A 314 -12.56 14.10 15.03
N GLU A 315 -12.26 15.32 15.47
CA GLU A 315 -12.50 15.82 16.83
C GLU A 315 -11.89 14.95 17.95
N ILE A 316 -10.80 14.22 17.64
CA ILE A 316 -10.09 13.39 18.62
C ILE A 316 -9.30 14.29 19.59
N ILE A 317 -8.74 15.38 19.09
CA ILE A 317 -8.00 16.41 19.83
C ILE A 317 -8.41 17.80 19.31
N ASP A 318 -8.45 18.79 20.20
CA ASP A 318 -8.73 20.17 19.83
C ASP A 318 -7.59 20.83 19.05
N ASN A 319 -7.94 21.75 18.16
CA ASN A 319 -6.99 22.46 17.29
C ASN A 319 -5.90 23.21 18.10
N LEU A 320 -6.21 23.64 19.32
CA LEU A 320 -5.29 24.40 20.16
C LEU A 320 -4.19 23.48 20.74
N THR A 321 -4.56 22.33 21.29
CA THR A 321 -3.64 21.28 21.74
C THR A 321 -2.79 20.74 20.58
N PHE A 322 -3.41 20.50 19.42
CA PHE A 322 -2.68 20.05 18.24
C PHE A 322 -1.59 21.05 17.82
N LYS A 323 -1.92 22.35 17.77
CA LYS A 323 -0.94 23.41 17.45
C LYS A 323 0.18 23.51 18.48
N ARG A 324 -0.14 23.46 19.78
CA ARG A 324 0.87 23.49 20.86
C ARG A 324 1.86 22.33 20.76
N VAL A 325 1.35 21.12 20.50
CA VAL A 325 2.16 19.92 20.31
C VAL A 325 3.05 20.06 19.06
N GLN A 326 2.52 20.57 17.95
CA GLN A 326 3.30 20.83 16.74
C GLN A 326 4.42 21.86 16.95
N GLU A 327 4.15 22.96 17.64
CA GLU A 327 5.17 23.97 17.99
C GLU A 327 6.28 23.39 18.87
N ARG A 328 5.95 22.46 19.76
CA ARG A 328 6.93 21.79 20.62
C ARG A 328 7.80 20.80 19.85
N LEU A 329 7.22 20.13 18.86
CA LEU A 329 7.93 19.22 17.94
C LEU A 329 8.87 19.98 17.00
N THR A 330 8.50 21.18 16.57
CA THR A 330 9.34 22.05 15.71
C THR A 330 10.47 22.72 16.49
N LYS A 331 10.22 23.23 17.72
CA LYS A 331 11.25 23.84 18.58
C LYS A 331 12.40 22.91 18.97
N LYS A 332 12.17 21.59 19.09
CA LYS A 332 13.21 20.61 19.47
C LYS A 332 14.10 20.11 18.31
N GLY A 333 14.02 20.68 17.11
CA GLY A 333 14.86 20.25 15.97
C GLY A 333 14.59 18.83 15.46
N ILE A 334 13.44 18.24 15.84
CA ILE A 334 13.02 16.87 15.49
C ILE A 334 12.50 16.79 14.04
N ALA A 335 12.32 17.93 13.37
CA ALA A 335 11.84 18.06 11.99
C ALA A 335 12.67 17.27 10.95
N LYS A 336 13.94 16.96 11.22
CA LYS A 336 14.81 16.21 10.28
C LYS A 336 14.76 14.68 10.44
N ARG A 337 14.06 14.13 11.45
CA ARG A 337 14.24 12.72 11.86
C ARG A 337 13.21 11.72 11.34
N VAL A 338 12.25 12.13 10.50
CA VAL A 338 11.31 11.20 9.84
C VAL A 338 11.13 11.60 8.38
N ARG A 339 12.02 11.07 7.54
CA ARG A 339 11.82 10.72 6.11
C ARG A 339 13.13 10.11 5.59
N LYS A 340 13.24 8.78 5.68
CA LYS A 340 14.16 7.97 4.84
C LYS A 340 13.86 6.47 4.79
N ASP A 341 12.69 6.03 5.25
CA ASP A 341 12.29 4.62 5.19
C ASP A 341 11.08 4.45 4.29
N ILE A 342 11.33 4.50 2.99
CA ILE A 342 10.53 3.82 1.97
C ILE A 342 11.53 3.31 0.94
N THR A 343 11.54 2.01 0.65
CA THR A 343 12.09 1.45 -0.59
C THR A 343 11.24 1.82 -1.82
N ARG A 344 10.41 2.87 -1.74
CA ARG A 344 10.02 3.73 -2.87
C ARG A 344 10.84 4.98 -2.68
N SER A 345 11.97 5.01 -3.34
CA SER A 345 12.77 6.20 -3.40
C SER A 345 11.99 7.27 -4.15
N GLU A 346 11.59 8.33 -3.44
CA GLU A 346 11.23 9.63 -4.02
C GLU A 346 12.41 10.28 -4.78
N ASN A 347 13.54 9.58 -4.95
CA ASN A 347 14.67 9.92 -5.82
C ASN A 347 15.29 8.65 -6.42
N ASP A 348 15.31 8.54 -7.75
CA ASP A 348 15.93 7.48 -8.57
C ASP A 348 17.34 7.03 -8.11
N VAL A 349 17.51 6.18 -7.08
CA VAL A 349 18.82 5.64 -6.63
C VAL A 349 18.66 4.24 -6.03
N ILE A 350 19.30 3.22 -6.61
CA ILE A 350 19.37 1.85 -6.04
C ILE A 350 20.36 1.85 -4.87
N THR A 351 19.86 2.07 -3.65
CA THR A 351 20.70 2.23 -2.46
C THR A 351 21.20 0.91 -1.86
N ASN A 352 20.50 -0.20 -2.13
CA ASN A 352 20.82 -1.57 -1.67
C ASN A 352 20.63 -2.58 -2.83
N LEU A 353 21.72 -3.18 -3.30
CA LEU A 353 21.74 -4.21 -4.34
C LEU A 353 21.16 -5.55 -3.85
N PHE A 354 21.39 -5.88 -2.57
CA PHE A 354 21.06 -7.21 -2.02
C PHE A 354 19.75 -7.24 -1.24
N ALA A 355 18.92 -6.19 -1.33
CA ALA A 355 17.65 -6.09 -0.61
C ALA A 355 16.75 -7.35 -0.65
N PRO A 356 16.63 -8.10 -1.77
CA PRO A 356 15.79 -9.30 -1.81
C PRO A 356 16.46 -10.55 -1.22
N VAL A 357 17.79 -10.62 -1.17
CA VAL A 357 18.55 -11.84 -0.83
C VAL A 357 19.31 -11.74 0.49
N LEU A 358 19.45 -10.56 1.07
CA LEU A 358 20.24 -10.30 2.27
C LEU A 358 19.42 -10.46 3.57
N HIS A 359 19.88 -11.37 4.42
CA HIS A 359 19.21 -11.80 5.64
C HIS A 359 20.17 -11.76 6.84
N CYS A 360 19.61 -11.65 8.04
CA CYS A 360 20.36 -11.78 9.29
C CYS A 360 20.71 -13.25 9.55
N GLY A 361 21.99 -13.57 9.69
CA GLY A 361 22.43 -14.95 9.94
C GLY A 361 22.12 -15.48 11.35
N LEU A 362 21.65 -14.64 12.30
CA LEU A 362 21.25 -15.10 13.64
C LEU A 362 19.77 -15.50 13.73
N CYS A 363 18.87 -14.82 13.02
CA CYS A 363 17.43 -15.05 13.13
C CYS A 363 16.72 -15.28 11.79
N GLY A 364 17.43 -15.23 10.66
CA GLY A 364 16.87 -15.33 9.32
C GLY A 364 16.02 -14.13 8.87
N GLY A 365 15.85 -13.11 9.74
CA GLY A 365 15.03 -11.93 9.44
C GLY A 365 15.64 -11.03 8.37
N ARG A 366 14.78 -10.26 7.69
CA ARG A 366 15.21 -9.24 6.71
C ARG A 366 16.02 -8.12 7.36
N VAL A 367 16.80 -7.42 6.54
CA VAL A 367 17.61 -6.27 6.96
C VAL A 367 16.97 -4.94 6.57
N ALA A 368 17.25 -3.90 7.35
CA ALA A 368 16.96 -2.52 7.04
C ALA A 368 18.26 -1.74 6.84
N LEU A 369 18.20 -0.68 6.04
CA LEU A 369 19.35 0.17 5.73
C LEU A 369 19.19 1.52 6.44
N HIS A 370 20.20 1.90 7.22
CA HIS A 370 20.20 3.11 8.03
C HIS A 370 21.39 3.99 7.66
N TYR A 371 21.21 5.29 7.83
CA TYR A 371 22.27 6.28 7.66
C TYR A 371 22.68 6.79 9.04
N ASN A 372 23.98 6.84 9.30
CA ASN A 372 24.50 7.58 10.45
C ASN A 372 24.45 9.10 10.19
N HIS A 373 24.86 9.90 11.18
CA HIS A 373 24.95 11.36 11.08
C HIS A 373 25.89 11.84 9.94
N LEU A 374 26.87 11.01 9.58
CA LEU A 374 27.84 11.25 8.51
C LEU A 374 27.36 10.72 7.13
N LYS A 375 26.08 10.32 7.00
CA LYS A 375 25.50 9.72 5.79
C LYS A 375 26.15 8.40 5.33
N THR A 376 26.93 7.75 6.17
CA THR A 376 27.43 6.38 5.93
C THR A 376 26.28 5.38 6.07
N LYS A 377 26.20 4.43 5.14
CA LYS A 377 25.16 3.38 5.12
C LYS A 377 25.53 2.21 6.02
N TYR A 378 24.59 1.78 6.85
CA TYR A 378 24.66 0.60 7.70
C TYR A 378 23.46 -0.29 7.44
N ILE A 379 23.63 -1.60 7.60
CA ILE A 379 22.51 -2.53 7.70
C ILE A 379 22.27 -2.95 9.15
N SER A 380 21.02 -3.20 9.48
CA SER A 380 20.58 -3.74 10.76
C SER A 380 19.48 -4.78 10.56
N CYS A 381 19.33 -5.70 11.49
CA CYS A 381 18.27 -6.71 11.44
C CYS A 381 16.92 -6.09 11.80
N ARG A 382 15.90 -6.23 10.96
CA ARG A 382 14.54 -5.73 11.24
C ARG A 382 13.91 -6.38 12.46
N THR A 383 14.06 -7.69 12.62
CA THR A 383 13.57 -8.40 13.81
C THR A 383 14.16 -7.84 15.11
N ARG A 384 15.41 -7.37 15.10
CA ARG A 384 16.01 -6.67 16.25
C ARG A 384 15.41 -5.28 16.42
N GLU A 385 15.17 -4.55 15.35
CA GLU A 385 14.68 -3.17 15.44
C GLU A 385 13.20 -3.09 15.81
N GLU A 386 12.36 -3.84 15.11
CA GLU A 386 10.91 -3.82 15.22
C GLU A 386 10.42 -4.70 16.38
N LYS A 387 10.95 -5.93 16.50
CA LYS A 387 10.45 -6.93 17.45
C LYS A 387 11.30 -7.12 18.70
N LYS A 388 12.51 -6.55 18.74
CA LYS A 388 13.47 -6.66 19.87
C LYS A 388 13.88 -8.09 20.28
N THR A 389 13.60 -9.10 19.45
CA THR A 389 13.89 -10.52 19.74
C THR A 389 15.21 -11.04 19.15
N CYS A 390 15.95 -10.21 18.42
CA CYS A 390 17.24 -10.58 17.83
C CYS A 390 18.37 -9.70 18.36
N THR A 391 19.56 -10.26 18.55
CA THR A 391 20.75 -9.60 19.11
C THR A 391 21.77 -9.17 18.04
N ALA A 392 21.45 -9.37 16.76
CA ALA A 392 22.36 -9.11 15.65
C ALA A 392 22.86 -7.67 15.58
N LYS A 393 24.18 -7.50 15.51
CA LYS A 393 24.82 -6.18 15.41
C LYS A 393 24.76 -5.64 13.99
N GLY A 394 24.69 -4.32 13.86
CA GLY A 394 24.74 -3.66 12.55
C GLY A 394 26.17 -3.64 11.99
N VAL A 395 26.26 -3.57 10.66
CA VAL A 395 27.51 -3.54 9.89
C VAL A 395 27.43 -2.48 8.79
N GLN A 396 28.58 -1.94 8.37
CA GLN A 396 28.61 -0.99 7.25
C GLN A 396 28.26 -1.70 5.95
N TYR A 397 27.35 -1.10 5.19
CA TYR A 397 26.84 -1.72 3.97
C TYR A 397 27.91 -1.79 2.87
N ILE A 398 28.78 -0.78 2.77
CA ILE A 398 29.82 -0.74 1.74
C ILE A 398 30.80 -1.92 1.84
N HIS A 399 31.15 -2.34 3.06
CA HIS A 399 32.02 -3.50 3.28
C HIS A 399 31.39 -4.80 2.76
N LEU A 400 30.05 -4.94 2.82
CA LEU A 400 29.38 -6.09 2.22
C LEU A 400 29.36 -5.96 0.70
N GLU A 401 29.00 -4.79 0.20
CA GLU A 401 28.82 -4.53 -1.23
C GLU A 401 30.09 -4.78 -2.05
N GLU A 402 31.23 -4.24 -1.61
CA GLU A 402 32.51 -4.43 -2.28
C GLU A 402 32.96 -5.90 -2.29
N ASN A 403 32.88 -6.57 -1.14
CA ASN A 403 33.36 -7.94 -0.97
C ASN A 403 32.47 -8.97 -1.67
N ILE A 404 31.15 -8.79 -1.63
CA ILE A 404 30.21 -9.67 -2.34
C ILE A 404 30.38 -9.50 -3.85
N LEU A 405 30.41 -8.27 -4.37
CA LEU A 405 30.55 -8.04 -5.81
C LEU A 405 31.88 -8.54 -6.36
N SER A 406 32.99 -8.30 -5.64
CA SER A 406 34.31 -8.79 -6.05
C SER A 406 34.39 -10.32 -6.04
N THR A 407 33.66 -11.00 -5.16
CA THR A 407 33.58 -12.46 -5.13
C THR A 407 32.75 -12.98 -6.30
N ILE A 408 31.52 -12.50 -6.47
CA ILE A 408 30.60 -12.94 -7.55
C ILE A 408 31.24 -12.75 -8.92
N ARG A 409 31.95 -11.64 -9.15
CA ARG A 409 32.65 -11.36 -10.40
C ARG A 409 33.71 -12.42 -10.76
N LYS A 410 34.31 -13.10 -9.78
CA LYS A 410 35.33 -14.13 -9.98
C LYS A 410 34.73 -15.53 -10.18
N VAL A 411 33.46 -15.73 -9.84
CA VAL A 411 32.81 -17.05 -9.95
C VAL A 411 32.45 -17.31 -11.41
N ASN A 412 32.91 -18.44 -11.94
CA ASN A 412 32.53 -18.88 -13.27
C ASN A 412 31.23 -19.70 -13.22
N PHE A 413 30.10 -19.02 -13.29
CA PHE A 413 28.78 -19.66 -13.30
C PHE A 413 28.53 -20.56 -14.51
N SER A 414 29.22 -20.32 -15.64
CA SER A 414 29.08 -21.19 -16.83
C SER A 414 29.65 -22.59 -16.60
N ALA A 415 30.73 -22.72 -15.82
CA ALA A 415 31.29 -24.00 -15.45
C ALA A 415 30.39 -24.76 -14.44
N LEU A 416 29.79 -24.03 -13.50
CA LEU A 416 28.86 -24.59 -12.50
C LEU A 416 27.56 -25.13 -13.13
N MET A 417 27.17 -24.61 -14.30
CA MET A 417 26.00 -25.04 -15.07
C MET A 417 26.20 -26.37 -15.81
N ASN A 418 27.42 -26.63 -16.28
CA ASN A 418 27.72 -27.80 -17.11
C ASN A 418 28.02 -29.06 -16.31
N SER A 419 28.44 -28.93 -15.05
CA SER A 419 28.78 -30.07 -14.18
C SER A 419 27.53 -30.77 -13.59
N ASP A 420 26.43 -30.04 -13.44
CA ASP A 420 25.20 -30.48 -12.79
C ASP A 420 24.08 -30.54 -13.83
N GLY A 421 24.01 -31.66 -14.56
CA GLY A 421 23.13 -31.89 -15.71
C GLY A 421 21.90 -30.99 -15.78
N ASN A 422 21.96 -29.97 -16.63
CA ASN A 422 20.84 -29.13 -17.06
C ASN A 422 19.97 -28.54 -15.93
N LYS A 423 20.56 -28.11 -14.80
CA LYS A 423 19.83 -27.34 -13.78
C LYS A 423 19.78 -25.85 -14.15
N ASN A 424 18.63 -25.40 -14.65
CA ASN A 424 18.36 -23.97 -14.90
C ASN A 424 18.27 -23.19 -13.57
N PHE A 425 19.29 -22.39 -13.22
CA PHE A 425 19.28 -21.52 -12.01
C PHE A 425 18.00 -20.66 -11.91
N SER A 426 17.51 -20.11 -13.01
CA SER A 426 16.29 -19.29 -13.04
C SER A 426 15.04 -20.14 -12.76
N GLY A 427 14.99 -21.36 -13.28
CA GLY A 427 13.96 -22.35 -12.95
C GLY A 427 14.00 -22.79 -11.48
N GLU A 428 15.19 -23.02 -10.92
CA GLU A 428 15.38 -23.36 -9.50
C GLU A 428 15.04 -22.19 -8.57
N ALA A 429 15.37 -20.97 -8.96
CA ALA A 429 14.99 -19.77 -8.24
C ALA A 429 13.47 -19.62 -8.12
N LYS A 430 12.77 -19.76 -9.25
CA LYS A 430 11.30 -19.75 -9.26
C LYS A 430 10.71 -20.93 -8.48
N LYS A 431 11.30 -22.13 -8.56
CA LYS A 431 10.88 -23.29 -7.77
C LYS A 431 11.07 -23.07 -6.25
N ALA A 432 12.18 -22.46 -5.84
CA ALA A 432 12.44 -22.12 -4.44
C ALA A 432 11.48 -21.04 -3.92
N GLU A 433 11.17 -20.04 -4.74
CA GLU A 433 10.15 -19.02 -4.45
C GLU A 433 8.76 -19.67 -4.31
N LEU A 434 8.41 -20.60 -5.20
CA LEU A 434 7.18 -21.39 -5.15
C LEU A 434 7.07 -22.22 -3.87
N LEU A 435 8.16 -22.85 -3.44
CA LEU A 435 8.20 -23.58 -2.16
C LEU A 435 7.96 -22.66 -0.96
N SER A 436 8.51 -21.44 -0.99
CA SER A 436 8.29 -20.46 0.08
C SER A 436 6.83 -20.01 0.17
N LEU A 437 6.19 -19.78 -0.98
CA LEU A 437 4.79 -19.40 -1.08
C LEU A 437 3.87 -20.53 -0.62
N ARG A 438 4.18 -21.79 -0.96
CA ARG A 438 3.43 -22.96 -0.44
C ARG A 438 3.54 -23.11 1.07
N ALA A 439 4.71 -22.82 1.65
CA ALA A 439 4.86 -22.79 3.11
C ALA A 439 4.09 -21.63 3.76
N GLU A 440 3.89 -20.52 3.04
CA GLU A 440 3.00 -19.44 3.46
C GLU A 440 1.52 -19.80 3.34
N GLU A 441 1.11 -20.45 2.26
CA GLU A 441 -0.25 -20.98 2.07
C GLU A 441 -0.64 -21.90 3.23
N GLN A 442 0.27 -22.82 3.60
CA GLN A 442 0.03 -23.75 4.70
C GLN A 442 -0.17 -23.02 6.04
N ARG A 443 0.58 -21.95 6.30
CA ARG A 443 0.41 -21.13 7.52
C ARG A 443 -0.97 -20.46 7.58
N TYR A 444 -1.48 -19.96 6.46
CA TYR A 444 -2.83 -19.42 6.40
C TYR A 444 -3.90 -20.50 6.62
N ILE A 445 -3.73 -21.68 6.01
CA ILE A 445 -4.63 -22.83 6.18
C ILE A 445 -4.68 -23.27 7.65
N ASP A 446 -3.53 -23.41 8.30
CA ASP A 446 -3.44 -23.83 9.70
C ASP A 446 -4.08 -22.78 10.63
N ALA A 447 -3.83 -21.50 10.39
CA ALA A 447 -4.47 -20.41 11.14
C ALA A 447 -5.99 -20.38 10.97
N ILE A 448 -6.52 -20.71 9.79
CA ILE A 448 -7.97 -20.80 9.56
C ILE A 448 -8.55 -22.02 10.29
N LYS A 449 -7.90 -23.19 10.21
CA LYS A 449 -8.32 -24.42 10.90
C LYS A 449 -8.35 -24.24 12.42
N GLU A 450 -7.35 -23.58 13.00
CA GLU A 450 -7.30 -23.25 14.43
C GLU A 450 -8.54 -22.45 14.86
N ARG A 451 -8.98 -21.48 14.04
CA ARG A 451 -10.19 -20.69 14.32
C ARG A 451 -11.48 -21.48 14.16
N GLU A 452 -11.54 -22.37 13.17
CA GLU A 452 -12.66 -23.30 13.00
C GLU A 452 -12.78 -24.23 14.21
N LEU A 453 -11.66 -24.74 14.72
CA LEU A 453 -11.59 -25.58 15.92
C LEU A 453 -12.11 -24.83 17.15
N GLN A 454 -11.79 -23.54 17.25
CA GLN A 454 -12.30 -22.63 18.27
C GLN A 454 -13.75 -22.16 18.02
N LYS A 455 -14.45 -22.71 17.02
CA LYS A 455 -15.81 -22.34 16.60
C LYS A 455 -15.97 -20.83 16.31
N LYS A 456 -14.88 -20.16 15.93
CA LYS A 456 -14.87 -18.74 15.56
C LYS A 456 -15.14 -18.61 14.07
N ARG A 457 -15.79 -17.51 13.67
CA ARG A 457 -15.97 -17.19 12.24
C ARG A 457 -14.61 -17.05 11.57
N LYS A 458 -14.53 -17.51 10.32
CA LYS A 458 -13.36 -17.34 9.46
C LYS A 458 -13.09 -15.85 9.30
N SER A 459 -11.86 -15.41 9.58
CA SER A 459 -11.50 -14.00 9.41
C SER A 459 -11.43 -13.68 7.93
N PHE A 460 -12.06 -12.58 7.52
CA PHE A 460 -12.02 -12.08 6.15
C PHE A 460 -10.58 -11.81 5.69
N GLU A 461 -9.73 -11.26 6.57
CA GLU A 461 -8.32 -10.99 6.29
C GLU A 461 -7.52 -12.26 6.00
N LEU A 462 -7.75 -13.34 6.77
CA LEU A 462 -7.07 -14.62 6.57
C LEU A 462 -7.52 -15.30 5.26
N GLN A 463 -8.79 -15.13 4.89
CA GLN A 463 -9.32 -15.65 3.63
C GLN A 463 -8.80 -14.87 2.42
N ALA A 464 -8.75 -13.54 2.51
CA ALA A 464 -8.17 -12.69 1.48
C ALA A 464 -6.67 -13.00 1.29
N GLY A 465 -5.90 -13.09 2.38
CA GLY A 465 -4.48 -13.44 2.32
C GLY A 465 -4.22 -14.84 1.74
N LEU A 466 -5.07 -15.83 2.04
CA LEU A 466 -4.98 -17.16 1.43
C LEU A 466 -5.27 -17.12 -0.08
N SER A 467 -6.23 -16.30 -0.52
CA SER A 467 -6.54 -16.14 -1.95
C SER A 467 -5.36 -15.51 -2.69
N ASP A 468 -4.80 -14.42 -2.15
CA ASP A 468 -3.67 -13.71 -2.76
C ASP A 468 -2.43 -14.62 -2.91
N VAL A 469 -2.13 -15.44 -1.89
CA VAL A 469 -1.02 -16.39 -1.94
C VAL A 469 -1.27 -17.49 -2.97
N ARG A 470 -2.51 -17.98 -3.11
CA ARG A 470 -2.87 -18.98 -4.11
C ARG A 470 -2.76 -18.45 -5.54
N ASP A 471 -3.19 -17.22 -5.77
CA ASP A 471 -3.08 -16.56 -7.07
C ASP A 471 -1.60 -16.39 -7.46
N ALA A 472 -0.74 -16.00 -6.51
CA ALA A 472 0.71 -15.90 -6.72
C ALA A 472 1.38 -17.26 -6.99
N ILE A 473 0.93 -18.33 -6.31
CA ILE A 473 1.38 -19.71 -6.56
C ILE A 473 1.00 -20.14 -7.97
N GLU A 474 -0.22 -19.85 -8.41
CA GLU A 474 -0.70 -20.24 -9.74
C GLU A 474 0.04 -19.51 -10.86
N GLU A 475 0.26 -18.20 -10.70
CA GLU A 475 1.04 -17.39 -11.65
C GLU A 475 2.49 -17.90 -11.75
N LEU A 476 3.16 -18.11 -10.61
CA LEU A 476 4.54 -18.60 -10.60
C LEU A 476 4.66 -20.04 -11.12
N ALA A 477 3.67 -20.89 -10.86
CA ALA A 477 3.62 -22.24 -11.42
C ALA A 477 3.45 -22.23 -12.95
N LYS A 478 2.63 -21.32 -13.49
CA LYS A 478 2.50 -21.10 -14.94
C LYS A 478 3.80 -20.59 -15.55
N GLU A 479 4.51 -19.69 -14.87
CA GLU A 479 5.83 -19.22 -15.31
C GLU A 479 6.87 -20.35 -15.34
N ILE A 480 6.87 -21.23 -14.34
CA ILE A 480 7.77 -22.40 -14.30
C ILE A 480 7.44 -23.36 -15.44
N ALA A 481 6.15 -23.57 -15.74
CA ALA A 481 5.69 -24.44 -16.82
C ALA A 481 6.00 -23.88 -18.23
N ASN A 482 6.02 -22.56 -18.39
CA ASN A 482 6.24 -21.88 -19.67
C ASN A 482 7.71 -21.57 -19.99
N ASN A 483 8.66 -21.83 -19.08
CA ASN A 483 10.08 -21.60 -19.31
C ASN A 483 10.68 -22.66 -20.26
N ASN A 484 10.41 -22.51 -21.56
CA ASN A 484 11.12 -23.17 -22.67
C ASN A 484 11.98 -22.18 -23.49
N THR A 485 12.23 -20.98 -22.94
CA THR A 485 13.06 -19.95 -23.57
C THR A 485 14.53 -20.17 -23.24
N LEU A 486 15.38 -20.18 -24.27
CA LEU A 486 16.85 -20.17 -24.17
C LEU A 486 17.31 -19.13 -23.12
N GLU A 487 17.67 -19.60 -21.93
CA GLU A 487 18.06 -18.73 -20.82
C GLU A 487 19.49 -18.22 -21.06
N VAL A 488 19.63 -16.89 -21.15
CA VAL A 488 20.93 -16.22 -21.27
C VAL A 488 21.68 -16.40 -19.96
N LEU A 489 22.88 -17.00 -20.02
CA LEU A 489 23.76 -17.16 -18.87
C LEU A 489 24.04 -15.79 -18.22
N PRO A 490 23.92 -15.67 -16.89
CA PRO A 490 24.23 -14.43 -16.19
C PRO A 490 25.70 -14.06 -16.39
N ASN A 491 25.96 -12.84 -16.87
CA ASN A 491 27.31 -12.37 -17.21
C ASN A 491 27.75 -11.26 -16.26
N PHE A 492 28.50 -11.62 -15.23
CA PHE A 492 29.03 -10.69 -14.23
C PHE A 492 30.25 -9.89 -14.70
N ASN A 493 30.34 -9.54 -15.98
CA ASN A 493 31.40 -8.69 -16.51
C ASN A 493 31.02 -7.20 -16.40
N PHE A 494 31.16 -6.64 -15.20
CA PHE A 494 30.87 -5.24 -14.91
C PHE A 494 32.07 -4.49 -14.33
N ASP A 495 32.07 -3.18 -14.52
CA ASP A 495 33.04 -2.26 -13.93
C ASP A 495 32.72 -2.04 -12.45
N MET A 496 33.66 -2.40 -11.56
CA MET A 496 33.49 -2.29 -10.11
C MET A 496 33.27 -0.85 -9.64
N SER A 497 33.97 0.12 -10.23
CA SER A 497 33.86 1.53 -9.81
C SER A 497 32.46 2.07 -10.12
N LYS A 498 31.93 1.72 -11.29
CA LYS A 498 30.56 2.08 -11.69
C LYS A 498 29.49 1.30 -10.93
N ALA A 499 29.78 0.04 -10.58
CA ALA A 499 28.87 -0.79 -9.80
C ALA A 499 28.68 -0.25 -8.38
N LEU A 500 29.74 0.27 -7.76
CA LEU A 500 29.71 0.83 -6.41
C LEU A 500 29.13 2.25 -6.33
N ASP A 501 29.10 2.98 -7.45
CA ASP A 501 28.51 4.31 -7.53
C ASP A 501 26.97 4.25 -7.49
N PRO A 502 26.32 4.73 -6.41
CA PRO A 502 24.86 4.72 -6.30
C PRO A 502 24.14 5.48 -7.42
N GLU A 503 24.79 6.44 -8.06
CA GLU A 503 24.20 7.26 -9.15
C GLU A 503 24.12 6.49 -10.48
N ASN A 504 24.87 5.39 -10.63
CA ASN A 504 24.84 4.56 -11.83
C ASN A 504 23.69 3.55 -11.80
N LEU A 505 22.50 4.04 -12.14
CA LEU A 505 21.25 3.25 -12.10
C LEU A 505 21.24 2.06 -13.05
N GLU A 506 21.79 2.21 -14.24
CA GLU A 506 21.75 1.20 -15.29
C GLU A 506 22.56 -0.04 -14.91
N ILE A 507 23.83 0.15 -14.51
CA ILE A 507 24.71 -0.95 -14.10
C ILE A 507 24.19 -1.57 -12.79
N ARG A 508 23.72 -0.77 -11.84
CA ARG A 508 23.20 -1.29 -10.56
C ARG A 508 21.89 -2.08 -10.74
N ALA A 509 21.04 -1.69 -11.69
CA ALA A 509 19.83 -2.43 -12.01
C ALA A 509 20.16 -3.78 -12.68
N ALA A 510 21.11 -3.79 -13.61
CA ALA A 510 21.60 -5.01 -14.27
C ALA A 510 22.22 -5.98 -13.25
N ILE A 511 23.15 -5.52 -12.42
CA ILE A 511 23.79 -6.32 -11.37
C ILE A 511 22.75 -6.89 -10.40
N LYS A 512 21.78 -6.07 -9.97
CA LYS A 512 20.70 -6.53 -9.09
C LYS A 512 19.86 -7.65 -9.72
N LYS A 513 19.57 -7.53 -11.02
CA LYS A 513 18.85 -8.56 -11.79
C LYS A 513 19.64 -9.86 -11.85
N GLU A 514 20.93 -9.79 -12.19
CA GLU A 514 21.81 -10.95 -12.30
C GLU A 514 22.00 -11.64 -10.95
N ILE A 515 22.26 -10.89 -9.87
CA ILE A 515 22.39 -11.45 -8.51
C ILE A 515 21.12 -12.24 -8.13
N LYS A 516 19.93 -11.74 -8.46
CA LYS A 516 18.66 -12.43 -8.16
C LYS A 516 18.56 -13.78 -8.86
N GLN A 517 19.22 -13.97 -10.00
CA GLN A 517 19.17 -15.21 -10.77
C GLN A 517 20.08 -16.30 -10.21
N VAL A 518 21.22 -15.95 -9.61
CA VAL A 518 22.22 -16.93 -9.14
C VAL A 518 22.27 -17.10 -7.63
N VAL A 519 22.03 -16.02 -6.86
CA VAL A 519 22.17 -16.04 -5.39
C VAL A 519 20.81 -16.30 -4.75
N ARG A 520 20.72 -17.39 -3.99
CA ARG A 520 19.53 -17.77 -3.22
C ARG A 520 19.42 -16.95 -1.94
N THR A 521 20.48 -16.92 -1.14
CA THR A 521 20.51 -16.17 0.13
C THR A 521 21.90 -15.67 0.46
N ILE A 522 21.97 -14.49 1.06
CA ILE A 522 23.17 -13.92 1.67
C ILE A 522 22.87 -13.71 3.15
N ASN A 523 23.56 -14.42 4.02
CA ASN A 523 23.44 -14.27 5.46
C ASN A 523 24.64 -13.51 6.01
N TYR A 524 24.42 -12.50 6.85
CA TYR A 524 25.52 -11.81 7.53
C TYR A 524 25.47 -12.04 9.04
N ILE A 525 26.65 -12.24 9.65
CA ILE A 525 26.83 -12.34 11.10
C ILE A 525 28.04 -11.47 11.47
N ARG A 526 27.88 -10.60 12.46
CA ARG A 526 29.00 -9.86 13.04
C ARG A 526 29.44 -10.52 14.34
N PHE A 527 30.72 -10.89 14.41
CA PHE A 527 31.34 -11.49 15.59
C PHE A 527 32.68 -10.81 15.87
N ASP A 528 32.86 -10.35 17.11
CA ASP A 528 34.02 -9.56 17.54
C ASP A 528 34.42 -8.42 16.56
N LYS A 529 35.58 -8.54 15.91
CA LYS A 529 36.16 -7.59 14.95
C LYS A 529 35.87 -7.95 13.48
N TYR A 530 35.13 -9.02 13.22
CA TYR A 530 34.89 -9.56 11.90
C TYR A 530 33.40 -9.60 11.54
N ILE A 531 33.14 -9.73 10.24
CA ILE A 531 31.84 -9.94 9.63
C ILE A 531 31.96 -11.22 8.81
N SER A 532 31.17 -12.24 9.13
CA SER A 532 30.98 -13.40 8.29
C SER A 532 29.81 -13.13 7.34
N VAL A 533 30.00 -13.41 6.07
CA VAL A 533 28.99 -13.34 5.03
C VAL A 533 28.93 -14.69 4.35
N GLU A 534 27.83 -15.41 4.54
CA GLU A 534 27.59 -16.68 3.88
C GLU A 534 26.69 -16.43 2.66
N MET A 535 27.17 -16.83 1.49
CA MET A 535 26.45 -16.75 0.22
C MET A 535 26.11 -18.16 -0.25
N LYS A 536 24.80 -18.41 -0.41
CA LYS A 536 24.26 -19.64 -0.99
C LYS A 536 23.68 -19.32 -2.35
N TYR A 537 24.04 -20.11 -3.35
CA TYR A 537 23.51 -20.02 -4.70
C TYR A 537 22.29 -20.94 -4.83
N PHE A 538 21.60 -20.90 -5.97
CA PHE A 538 20.52 -21.88 -6.19
C PHE A 538 21.05 -23.29 -6.43
N THR A 539 22.28 -23.42 -6.94
CA THR A 539 22.99 -24.70 -6.91
C THR A 539 23.47 -25.03 -5.51
N ASP A 540 23.28 -26.28 -5.10
CA ASP A 540 23.80 -26.79 -3.84
C ASP A 540 25.31 -27.13 -3.93
N VAL A 541 25.86 -27.13 -5.15
CA VAL A 541 27.26 -27.45 -5.45
C VAL A 541 28.23 -26.44 -4.86
N LEU A 542 27.93 -25.15 -4.87
CA LEU A 542 28.87 -24.12 -4.42
C LEU A 542 28.27 -23.27 -3.31
N ARG A 543 29.07 -22.95 -2.29
CA ARG A 543 28.77 -21.94 -1.28
C ARG A 543 30.03 -21.11 -1.03
N HIS A 544 29.85 -19.84 -0.72
CA HIS A 544 30.95 -18.95 -0.35
C HIS A 544 30.78 -18.39 1.05
N VAL A 545 31.87 -18.35 1.81
CA VAL A 545 31.92 -17.74 3.14
C VAL A 545 33.03 -16.70 3.15
N LEU A 546 32.64 -15.44 3.29
CA LEU A 546 33.56 -14.32 3.34
C LEU A 546 33.75 -13.89 4.79
N ILE A 547 35.00 -13.76 5.22
CA ILE A 547 35.37 -13.17 6.50
C ILE A 547 35.97 -11.79 6.23
N ILE A 548 35.31 -10.74 6.72
CA ILE A 548 35.66 -9.34 6.44
C ILE A 548 36.00 -8.64 7.75
N LYS A 549 37.06 -7.82 7.79
CA LYS A 549 37.34 -6.97 8.96
C LYS A 549 36.26 -5.89 9.07
N ASN A 550 35.63 -5.80 10.24
CA ASN A 550 34.61 -4.77 10.49
C ASN A 550 35.19 -3.35 10.45
N LYS A 551 36.47 -3.18 10.82
CA LYS A 551 37.22 -1.94 10.61
C LYS A 551 38.00 -2.04 9.30
N GLY A 552 37.81 -1.09 8.39
CA GLY A 552 38.52 -1.04 7.11
C GLY A 552 37.88 -1.84 5.97
N GLY A 553 37.04 -2.85 6.26
CA GLY A 553 36.31 -3.59 5.23
C GLY A 553 37.14 -4.58 4.43
N GLU A 554 38.40 -4.81 4.81
CA GLU A 554 39.31 -5.73 4.14
C GLU A 554 38.81 -7.19 4.20
N LEU A 555 38.84 -7.88 3.07
CA LEU A 555 38.63 -9.33 3.01
C LEU A 555 39.80 -10.04 3.67
N VAL A 556 39.49 -10.92 4.61
CA VAL A 556 40.47 -11.69 5.38
C VAL A 556 40.57 -13.11 4.84
N ALA A 557 39.42 -13.73 4.61
CA ALA A 557 39.34 -15.07 4.04
C ALA A 557 38.13 -15.16 3.13
N ASN A 558 38.29 -15.90 2.03
CA ASN A 558 37.20 -16.35 1.18
C ASN A 558 37.28 -17.87 1.14
N ILE A 559 36.28 -18.52 1.73
CA ILE A 559 36.19 -19.98 1.77
C ILE A 559 35.15 -20.38 0.73
N ALA A 560 35.58 -21.15 -0.28
CA ALA A 560 34.70 -21.75 -1.27
C ALA A 560 34.41 -23.20 -0.86
N ILE A 561 33.15 -23.54 -0.69
CA ILE A 561 32.70 -24.87 -0.28
C ILE A 561 32.03 -25.51 -1.49
N GLN A 562 32.63 -26.58 -2.01
CA GLN A 562 32.15 -27.31 -3.16
C GLN A 562 31.65 -28.69 -2.74
N ASP A 563 30.39 -29.02 -3.02
CA ASP A 563 29.79 -30.33 -2.75
C ASP A 563 29.66 -31.11 -4.06
N HIS A 564 30.42 -32.20 -4.17
CA HIS A 564 30.43 -33.09 -5.33
C HIS A 564 29.61 -34.37 -5.09
N GLY A 565 28.70 -34.37 -4.10
CA GLY A 565 27.92 -35.54 -3.72
C GLY A 565 28.64 -36.33 -2.65
N ASP A 566 29.64 -37.12 -3.04
CA ASP A 566 30.38 -38.02 -2.13
C ASP A 566 31.52 -37.30 -1.39
N ILE A 567 31.99 -36.18 -1.94
CA ILE A 567 33.11 -35.40 -1.42
C ILE A 567 32.70 -33.93 -1.26
N ILE A 568 33.04 -33.33 -0.10
CA ILE A 568 32.99 -31.87 0.10
C ILE A 568 34.41 -31.31 0.12
N THR A 569 34.64 -30.27 -0.67
CA THR A 569 35.90 -29.54 -0.72
C THR A 569 35.72 -28.17 -0.10
N TYR A 570 36.54 -27.82 0.89
CA TYR A 570 36.62 -26.51 1.53
C TYR A 570 37.92 -25.84 1.11
N GLU A 571 37.85 -25.03 0.06
CA GLU A 571 38.98 -24.28 -0.46
C GLU A 571 39.11 -22.96 0.29
N THR A 572 40.25 -22.78 0.97
CA THR A 572 40.64 -21.54 1.63
C THR A 572 41.80 -20.88 0.85
N PRO A 573 42.19 -19.63 1.17
CA PRO A 573 43.31 -18.98 0.49
C PRO A 573 44.65 -19.70 0.62
N SER A 574 44.85 -20.52 1.68
CA SER A 574 46.13 -21.17 1.97
C SER A 574 46.12 -22.69 2.03
N PHE A 575 44.95 -23.34 1.96
CA PHE A 575 44.85 -24.80 1.93
C PHE A 575 43.46 -25.25 1.48
N VAL A 576 43.37 -26.52 1.07
CA VAL A 576 42.10 -27.17 0.74
C VAL A 576 41.87 -28.30 1.73
N LEU A 577 40.73 -28.29 2.42
CA LEU A 577 40.28 -29.41 3.23
C LEU A 577 39.25 -30.21 2.43
N VAL A 578 39.45 -31.52 2.35
CA VAL A 578 38.56 -32.45 1.65
C VAL A 578 37.93 -33.37 2.67
N GLU A 579 36.60 -33.47 2.65
CA GLU A 579 35.81 -34.42 3.42
C GLU A 579 35.21 -35.46 2.47
N ASP A 580 35.56 -36.73 2.68
CA ASP A 580 34.89 -37.88 2.07
C ASP A 580 33.71 -38.30 2.95
N LYS A 581 32.47 -38.13 2.46
CA LYS A 581 31.25 -38.43 3.22
C LYS A 581 31.05 -39.93 3.43
N GLU A 582 31.45 -40.77 2.48
CA GLU A 582 31.28 -42.22 2.55
C GLU A 582 32.25 -42.83 3.56
N ASN A 583 33.53 -42.49 3.43
CA ASN A 583 34.59 -43.04 4.27
C ASN A 583 34.77 -42.30 5.60
N ARG A 584 34.12 -41.13 5.74
CA ARG A 584 34.25 -40.23 6.92
C ARG A 584 35.69 -39.85 7.20
N VAL A 585 36.47 -39.64 6.15
CA VAL A 585 37.87 -39.23 6.24
C VAL A 585 37.99 -37.76 5.85
N CYS A 586 38.73 -37.00 6.64
CA CYS A 586 39.14 -35.65 6.30
C CYS A 586 40.62 -35.66 5.91
N SER A 587 40.99 -34.92 4.88
CA SER A 587 42.39 -34.73 4.47
C SER A 587 42.63 -33.28 4.07
N ILE A 588 43.84 -32.78 4.27
CA ILE A 588 44.24 -31.46 3.80
C ILE A 588 45.19 -31.64 2.62
N ASP A 589 44.94 -30.95 1.51
CA ASP A 589 45.91 -30.85 0.43
C ASP A 589 46.99 -29.82 0.83
N ASP A 590 48.15 -30.34 1.23
CA ASP A 590 49.32 -29.59 1.71
C ASP A 590 50.10 -28.87 0.58
N LYS A 591 49.57 -28.78 -0.64
CA LYS A 591 50.22 -28.06 -1.76
C LYS A 591 50.54 -26.59 -1.47
N TYR A 592 49.95 -26.01 -0.43
CA TYR A 592 50.10 -24.61 -0.04
C TYR A 592 50.52 -24.49 1.42
N LYS A 593 51.29 -23.45 1.75
CA LYS A 593 51.73 -23.17 3.12
C LYS A 593 50.53 -22.72 3.97
N VAL A 594 50.01 -23.63 4.81
CA VAL A 594 48.81 -23.42 5.63
C VAL A 594 49.03 -22.25 6.60
N THR A 595 48.22 -21.19 6.53
CA THR A 595 48.36 -20.11 7.52
C THR A 595 47.56 -20.40 8.79
N VAL A 596 48.13 -20.08 9.95
CA VAL A 596 47.43 -20.19 11.25
C VAL A 596 46.11 -19.40 11.23
N GLN A 597 46.08 -18.29 10.51
CA GLN A 597 44.93 -17.42 10.39
C GLN A 597 43.78 -18.08 9.60
N ASP A 598 44.04 -18.62 8.41
CA ASP A 598 43.00 -19.28 7.61
C ASP A 598 42.52 -20.56 8.29
N TYR A 599 43.44 -21.30 8.91
CA TYR A 599 43.11 -22.51 9.67
C TYR A 599 42.15 -22.21 10.82
N GLY A 600 42.44 -21.16 11.61
CA GLY A 600 41.58 -20.71 12.71
C GLY A 600 40.24 -20.16 12.22
N LEU A 601 40.20 -19.47 11.08
CA LEU A 601 38.96 -18.94 10.52
C LEU A 601 38.04 -20.05 10.00
N LEU A 602 38.59 -21.05 9.31
CA LEU A 602 37.82 -22.22 8.87
C LEU A 602 37.30 -23.01 10.08
N LEU A 603 38.15 -23.24 11.10
CA LEU A 603 37.76 -23.95 12.32
C LEU A 603 36.60 -23.24 13.05
N ASN A 604 36.69 -21.92 13.22
CA ASN A 604 35.63 -21.12 13.85
C ASN A 604 34.32 -21.18 13.06
N TYR A 605 34.39 -21.18 11.72
CA TYR A 605 33.21 -21.34 10.87
C TYR A 605 32.58 -22.73 11.05
N MET A 606 33.37 -23.81 11.04
CA MET A 606 32.86 -25.18 11.24
C MET A 606 32.22 -25.38 12.61
N GLN A 607 32.82 -24.82 13.66
CA GLN A 607 32.24 -24.80 15.00
C GLN A 607 30.87 -24.11 15.04
N GLY A 608 30.69 -23.05 14.25
CA GLY A 608 29.43 -22.32 14.13
C GLY A 608 28.29 -23.10 13.45
N ILE A 609 28.63 -24.09 12.61
CA ILE A 609 27.67 -24.96 11.90
C ILE A 609 27.41 -26.27 12.66
N ALA A 610 28.15 -26.50 13.75
CA ALA A 610 28.09 -27.72 14.57
C ALA A 610 28.49 -28.99 13.81
N ASP A 611 29.40 -28.89 12.84
CA ASP A 611 30.02 -30.07 12.22
C ASP A 611 31.14 -30.61 13.11
N GLN A 612 30.74 -31.38 14.11
CA GLN A 612 31.64 -31.84 15.17
C GLN A 612 32.81 -32.67 14.63
N LYS A 613 32.64 -33.38 13.51
CA LYS A 613 33.66 -34.30 12.97
C LYS A 613 34.83 -33.55 12.36
N ILE A 614 34.56 -32.56 11.51
CA ILE A 614 35.59 -31.72 10.89
C ILE A 614 36.33 -30.94 11.97
N VAL A 615 35.58 -30.41 12.95
CA VAL A 615 36.15 -29.70 14.09
C VAL A 615 37.11 -30.59 14.88
N ASP A 616 36.69 -31.81 15.20
CA ASP A 616 37.51 -32.77 15.96
C ASP A 616 38.78 -33.16 15.16
N TYR A 617 38.66 -33.41 13.85
CA TYR A 617 39.80 -33.68 12.97
C TYR A 617 40.80 -32.51 12.95
N MET A 618 40.31 -31.28 12.76
CA MET A 618 41.16 -30.10 12.73
C MET A 618 41.85 -29.88 14.09
N ILE A 619 41.13 -30.04 15.21
CA ILE A 619 41.74 -29.90 16.54
C ILE A 619 42.81 -30.98 16.77
N ALA A 620 42.53 -32.23 16.41
CA ALA A 620 43.46 -33.36 16.61
C ALA A 620 44.75 -33.22 15.78
N ASN A 621 44.65 -32.66 14.57
CA ASN A 621 45.78 -32.53 13.65
C ASN A 621 46.43 -31.14 13.66
N MET A 622 45.92 -30.19 14.46
CA MET A 622 46.37 -28.80 14.49
C MET A 622 47.89 -28.67 14.69
N SER A 623 48.47 -29.42 15.62
CA SER A 623 49.91 -29.36 15.90
C SER A 623 50.77 -29.92 14.79
N GLN A 624 50.29 -30.93 14.05
CA GLN A 624 51.05 -31.56 12.96
C GLN A 624 51.00 -30.68 11.70
N ILE A 625 49.80 -30.22 11.33
CA ILE A 625 49.57 -29.40 10.15
C ILE A 625 50.28 -28.05 10.28
N LEU A 626 50.21 -27.40 11.44
CA LEU A 626 50.84 -26.10 11.64
C LEU A 626 52.36 -26.17 11.91
N ARG A 627 52.91 -27.35 12.25
CA ARG A 627 54.36 -27.57 12.40
C ARG A 627 55.07 -27.90 11.10
N ASN A 628 54.37 -28.46 10.11
CA ASN A 628 54.92 -28.75 8.78
C ASN A 628 55.05 -27.49 7.89
N ASN A 629 54.92 -26.29 8.46
CA ASN A 629 54.98 -24.97 7.81
C ASN A 629 56.33 -24.28 7.92
#